data_AF-M2A7S5-F1
#
_entry.id   AF-M2A7S5-F1
#
_cell.length_a   1.000
_cell.length_b   1.000
_cell.length_c   1.000
_cell.angle_alpha   90.00
_cell.angle_beta   90.00
_cell.angle_gamma   90.00
#
_symmetry.space_group_name_H-M   'P 1'
#
loop_
_entity.id
_entity.type
_entity.pdbx_description
1 polymer ?
#
loop_
_entity_poly.entity_id
_entity_poly.type
_entity_poly.pdbx_seq_one_letter_code
_entity_poly.pdbx_strand_id
1 'polypeptide(L)'
;MSSSIELNTIPEAVEAIARGEVIIVIDAEDRENEGDFICAGEKATPELINFILGGRGQLCVSVLPEVCKRLELTPVVPQNNAPLQTAFMTPIDIATAKTGITAAERSETIRRLTDSEATQEDFVRPGHVYPLLAKEGGVLRRAGHTEAAIDLSRMAGLAPVGVLCEVLNETGDRASRDDLARLAKQHDLKIISIEHLIAHRRVSEKLVSRAATSELPTRYGDFEIIVYEVNYEAQEPIAIVFGDLTAPGTPPLVRMHSSCFTGDLIQSLRCDCGDQLHMALDMISREGRGALIYLPQEGRGIGLAQKIRAYALQDKGMDTVEANHALGFKADMRDYGVGLQILKDLGLSEVRLLTNNPKKTKAFNLRGFDLKVVDQVPIVPPTNEHNVRYLETKREKMGHQLPPLS
;
A
#
# COMPACT_ATOMS: atom_id res chain seq x y z
N MET A 1 -21.87 19.70 -5.42
CA MET A 1 -21.78 18.90 -4.18
C MET A 1 -21.20 17.57 -4.61
N SER A 2 -19.95 17.27 -4.23
CA SER A 2 -19.32 15.99 -4.59
C SER A 2 -20.07 14.86 -3.88
N SER A 3 -20.81 14.03 -4.61
CA SER A 3 -21.30 12.78 -4.05
C SER A 3 -20.10 11.92 -3.69
N SER A 4 -19.92 11.60 -2.41
CA SER A 4 -18.97 10.57 -2.02
C SER A 4 -19.49 9.24 -2.57
N ILE A 5 -18.80 8.68 -3.54
CA ILE A 5 -19.10 7.35 -4.06
C ILE A 5 -19.05 6.33 -2.92
N GLU A 6 -20.10 5.54 -2.76
CA GLU A 6 -20.10 4.43 -1.80
C GLU A 6 -19.35 3.26 -2.43
N LEU A 7 -18.18 2.94 -1.86
CA LEU A 7 -17.32 1.86 -2.34
C LEU A 7 -17.71 0.55 -1.65
N ASN A 8 -17.68 -0.54 -2.41
CA ASN A 8 -17.82 -1.89 -1.87
C ASN A 8 -16.60 -2.30 -1.05
N THR A 9 -16.78 -3.31 -0.22
CA THR A 9 -15.68 -3.94 0.49
C THR A 9 -14.83 -4.78 -0.46
N ILE A 10 -13.55 -4.96 -0.13
CA ILE A 10 -12.65 -5.79 -0.93
C ILE A 10 -13.12 -7.26 -0.99
N PRO A 11 -13.58 -7.90 0.11
CA PRO A 11 -14.16 -9.24 0.02
C PRO A 11 -15.32 -9.36 -0.98
N GLU A 12 -16.26 -8.41 -1.02
CA GLU A 12 -17.37 -8.44 -1.98
C GLU A 12 -16.87 -8.38 -3.43
N ALA A 13 -15.86 -7.57 -3.71
CA ALA A 13 -15.25 -7.47 -5.03
C ALA A 13 -14.50 -8.76 -5.42
N VAL A 14 -13.76 -9.37 -4.48
CA VAL A 14 -13.06 -10.64 -4.71
C VAL A 14 -14.06 -11.77 -4.98
N GLU A 15 -15.16 -11.83 -4.24
CA GLU A 15 -16.22 -12.80 -4.50
C GLU A 15 -16.89 -12.60 -5.87
N ALA A 16 -17.12 -11.35 -6.28
CA ALA A 16 -17.63 -11.03 -7.62
C ALA A 16 -16.69 -11.54 -8.71
N ILE A 17 -15.38 -11.25 -8.59
CA ILE A 17 -14.36 -11.76 -9.51
C ILE A 17 -14.33 -13.29 -9.54
N ALA A 18 -14.44 -13.96 -8.38
CA ALA A 18 -14.48 -15.42 -8.29
C ALA A 18 -15.69 -16.02 -9.04
N ARG A 19 -16.84 -15.32 -9.02
CA ARG A 19 -18.05 -15.69 -9.79
C ARG A 19 -17.96 -15.37 -11.28
N GLY A 20 -16.89 -14.70 -11.73
CA GLY A 20 -16.71 -14.29 -13.12
C GLY A 20 -17.44 -13.01 -13.48
N GLU A 21 -17.72 -12.15 -12.50
CA GLU A 21 -18.32 -10.83 -12.74
C GLU A 21 -17.23 -9.81 -13.11
N VAL A 22 -17.67 -8.71 -13.73
CA VAL A 22 -16.85 -7.51 -13.95
C VAL A 22 -17.04 -6.58 -12.76
N ILE A 23 -15.96 -5.95 -12.31
CA ILE A 23 -16.00 -4.88 -11.31
C ILE A 23 -15.37 -3.61 -11.86
N ILE A 24 -15.56 -2.49 -11.17
CA ILE A 24 -14.85 -1.24 -11.43
C ILE A 24 -13.78 -1.05 -10.35
N VAL A 25 -12.56 -0.73 -10.77
CA VAL A 25 -11.49 -0.30 -9.87
C VAL A 25 -11.11 1.12 -10.22
N ILE A 26 -11.06 2.00 -9.21
CA ILE A 26 -10.65 3.39 -9.37
C ILE A 26 -9.32 3.65 -8.67
N ASP A 27 -8.51 4.55 -9.25
CA ASP A 27 -7.28 5.00 -8.61
C ASP A 27 -7.45 6.34 -7.88
N ALA A 28 -6.34 6.92 -7.41
CA ALA A 28 -6.36 8.19 -6.68
C ALA A 28 -6.54 9.38 -7.64
N GLU A 29 -7.22 10.44 -7.19
CA GLU A 29 -7.47 11.64 -8.02
C GLU A 29 -6.19 12.35 -8.48
N ASP A 30 -5.09 12.17 -7.76
CA ASP A 30 -3.77 12.74 -8.06
C ASP A 30 -2.87 11.82 -8.91
N ARG A 31 -3.37 10.64 -9.32
CA ARG A 31 -2.67 9.70 -10.21
C ARG A 31 -3.23 9.77 -11.64
N GLU A 32 -4.02 8.80 -12.09
CA GLU A 32 -4.70 8.84 -13.40
C GLU A 32 -6.08 9.46 -13.28
N ASN A 33 -6.72 9.37 -12.10
CA ASN A 33 -8.11 9.77 -11.86
C ASN A 33 -9.07 9.07 -12.85
N GLU A 34 -8.87 7.77 -13.01
CA GLU A 34 -9.57 6.91 -13.95
C GLU A 34 -10.24 5.74 -13.23
N GLY A 35 -11.10 5.03 -13.96
CA GLY A 35 -11.68 3.77 -13.52
C GLY A 35 -11.66 2.75 -14.63
N ASP A 36 -11.29 1.53 -14.28
CA ASP A 36 -11.15 0.41 -15.20
C ASP A 36 -12.20 -0.65 -14.90
N PHE A 37 -12.78 -1.20 -15.95
CA PHE A 37 -13.44 -2.50 -15.85
C PHE A 37 -12.40 -3.58 -15.63
N ILE A 38 -12.58 -4.43 -14.62
CA ILE A 38 -11.67 -5.53 -14.30
C ILE A 38 -12.45 -6.84 -14.17
N CYS A 39 -11.92 -7.91 -14.76
CA CYS A 39 -12.36 -9.29 -14.50
C CYS A 39 -11.16 -10.27 -14.51
N ALA A 40 -11.36 -11.49 -14.02
CA ALA A 40 -10.34 -12.52 -14.09
C ALA A 40 -10.23 -13.10 -15.51
N GLY A 41 -9.01 -13.27 -16.01
CA GLY A 41 -8.74 -13.86 -17.33
C GLY A 41 -9.32 -15.27 -17.49
N GLU A 42 -9.29 -16.08 -16.42
CA GLU A 42 -9.84 -17.44 -16.42
C GLU A 42 -11.37 -17.45 -16.64
N LYS A 43 -12.04 -16.35 -16.30
CA LYS A 43 -13.49 -16.17 -16.44
C LYS A 43 -13.87 -15.37 -17.68
N ALA A 44 -12.92 -14.96 -18.52
CA ALA A 44 -13.17 -14.10 -19.68
C ALA A 44 -14.01 -14.83 -20.76
N THR A 45 -15.34 -14.68 -20.73
CA THR A 45 -16.23 -15.14 -21.81
C THR A 45 -16.36 -14.10 -22.92
N PRO A 46 -16.81 -14.47 -24.13
CA PRO A 46 -17.06 -13.50 -25.20
C PRO A 46 -18.03 -12.38 -24.78
N GLU A 47 -19.06 -12.70 -23.99
CA GLU A 47 -20.04 -11.73 -23.49
C GLU A 47 -19.40 -10.72 -22.54
N LEU A 48 -18.56 -11.19 -21.62
CA LEU A 48 -17.83 -10.32 -20.68
C LEU A 48 -16.81 -9.45 -21.40
N ILE A 49 -16.06 -10.01 -22.35
CA ILE A 49 -15.12 -9.21 -23.15
C ILE A 49 -15.88 -8.17 -23.98
N ASN A 50 -17.02 -8.52 -24.56
CA ASN A 50 -17.84 -7.55 -25.29
C ASN A 50 -18.38 -6.44 -24.36
N PHE A 51 -18.75 -6.77 -23.12
CA PHE A 51 -19.13 -5.79 -22.11
C PHE A 51 -17.96 -4.84 -21.77
N ILE A 52 -16.78 -5.40 -21.49
CA ILE A 52 -15.56 -4.63 -21.16
C ILE A 52 -15.16 -3.70 -22.32
N LEU A 53 -15.29 -4.15 -23.57
CA LEU A 53 -15.05 -3.32 -24.75
C LEU A 53 -16.01 -2.12 -24.85
N GLY A 54 -17.18 -2.19 -24.21
CA GLY A 54 -18.07 -1.05 -24.02
C GLY A 54 -17.49 0.09 -23.17
N GLY A 55 -16.42 -0.17 -22.41
CA GLY A 55 -15.63 0.86 -21.73
C GLY A 55 -14.95 1.83 -22.70
N ARG A 56 -14.72 1.41 -23.95
CA ARG A 56 -14.06 2.19 -25.03
C ARG A 56 -12.59 2.54 -24.79
N GLY A 57 -12.00 2.07 -23.69
CA GLY A 57 -10.56 2.09 -23.46
C GLY A 57 -9.80 0.99 -24.21
N GLN A 58 -8.54 0.81 -23.83
CA GLN A 58 -7.66 -0.20 -24.43
C GLN A 58 -7.79 -1.51 -23.67
N LEU A 59 -8.35 -2.54 -24.32
CA LEU A 59 -8.39 -3.88 -23.72
C LEU A 59 -6.96 -4.40 -23.52
N CYS A 60 -6.61 -4.60 -22.25
CA CYS A 60 -5.33 -5.10 -21.81
C CYS A 60 -5.51 -6.35 -20.95
N VAL A 61 -4.42 -7.11 -20.80
CA VAL A 61 -4.35 -8.25 -19.89
C VAL A 61 -3.11 -8.14 -19.02
N SER A 62 -3.29 -8.03 -17.72
CA SER A 62 -2.17 -8.07 -16.78
C SER A 62 -1.63 -9.49 -16.67
N VAL A 63 -0.30 -9.60 -16.73
CA VAL A 63 0.43 -10.86 -16.57
C VAL A 63 1.65 -10.63 -15.68
N LEU A 64 2.18 -11.72 -15.14
CA LEU A 64 3.38 -11.71 -14.32
C LEU A 64 4.65 -12.06 -15.11
N PRO A 65 5.85 -11.79 -14.56
CA PRO A 65 7.12 -12.04 -15.24
C PRO A 65 7.28 -13.46 -15.79
N GLU A 66 6.77 -14.47 -15.08
CA GLU A 66 6.84 -15.87 -15.50
C GLU A 66 6.07 -16.14 -16.80
N VAL A 67 4.93 -15.47 -17.01
CA VAL A 67 4.14 -15.58 -18.25
C VAL A 67 4.89 -14.96 -19.40
N CYS A 68 5.46 -13.76 -19.20
CA CYS A 68 6.28 -13.12 -20.23
C CYS A 68 7.50 -13.95 -20.60
N LYS A 69 8.16 -14.58 -19.61
CA LYS A 69 9.31 -15.47 -19.86
C LYS A 69 8.89 -16.72 -20.63
N ARG A 70 7.80 -17.37 -20.21
CA ARG A 70 7.29 -18.60 -20.84
C ARG A 70 6.84 -18.40 -22.28
N LEU A 71 6.22 -17.27 -22.57
CA LEU A 71 5.65 -16.95 -23.88
C LEU A 71 6.54 -16.01 -24.71
N GLU A 72 7.79 -15.77 -24.29
CA GLU A 72 8.74 -14.88 -24.95
C GLU A 72 8.15 -13.49 -25.30
N LEU A 73 7.38 -12.92 -24.37
CA LEU A 73 6.81 -11.58 -24.53
C LEU A 73 7.87 -10.54 -24.17
N THR A 74 8.22 -9.71 -25.14
CA THR A 74 9.19 -8.61 -24.98
C THR A 74 8.46 -7.27 -24.84
N PRO A 75 9.07 -6.24 -24.23
CA PRO A 75 8.52 -4.90 -24.25
C PRO A 75 8.26 -4.39 -25.67
N VAL A 76 7.17 -3.66 -25.90
CA VAL A 76 6.83 -3.11 -27.22
C VAL A 76 7.83 -2.06 -27.72
N VAL A 77 8.55 -1.42 -26.79
CA VAL A 77 9.62 -0.45 -27.07
C VAL A 77 10.83 -0.72 -26.18
N PRO A 78 12.06 -0.45 -26.67
CA PRO A 78 13.27 -0.68 -25.89
C PRO A 78 13.41 0.28 -24.69
N GLN A 79 12.87 1.50 -24.80
CA GLN A 79 12.89 2.50 -23.73
C GLN A 79 11.49 3.10 -23.55
N ASN A 80 10.90 2.87 -22.38
CA ASN A 80 9.60 3.44 -22.02
C ASN A 80 9.78 4.82 -21.38
N ASN A 81 9.39 5.87 -22.09
CA ASN A 81 9.42 7.26 -21.64
C ASN A 81 8.04 7.80 -21.24
N ALA A 82 7.01 6.95 -21.17
CA ALA A 82 5.69 7.36 -20.69
C ALA A 82 5.75 7.79 -19.22
N PRO A 83 4.97 8.80 -18.78
CA PRO A 83 5.02 9.31 -17.41
C PRO A 83 4.86 8.25 -16.32
N LEU A 84 3.99 7.27 -16.55
CA LEU A 84 3.66 6.19 -15.59
C LEU A 84 4.39 4.88 -15.88
N GLN A 85 5.20 4.86 -16.95
CA GLN A 85 6.02 3.74 -17.39
C GLN A 85 5.28 2.38 -17.41
N THR A 86 3.98 2.40 -17.77
CA THR A 86 3.17 1.18 -17.91
C THR A 86 3.83 0.22 -18.90
N ALA A 87 4.08 -1.01 -18.47
CA ALA A 87 4.95 -1.95 -19.17
C ALA A 87 4.16 -2.78 -20.20
N PHE A 88 3.88 -2.17 -21.36
CA PHE A 88 3.29 -2.86 -22.50
C PHE A 88 4.26 -3.89 -23.10
N MET A 89 3.77 -5.10 -23.27
CA MET A 89 4.49 -6.21 -23.90
C MET A 89 3.93 -6.48 -25.30
N THR A 90 4.66 -7.25 -26.10
CA THR A 90 4.28 -7.62 -27.47
C THR A 90 2.83 -8.10 -27.51
N PRO A 91 1.95 -7.46 -28.29
CA PRO A 91 0.55 -7.86 -28.38
C PRO A 91 0.42 -9.21 -29.08
N ILE A 92 -0.57 -9.97 -28.68
CA ILE A 92 -0.77 -11.36 -29.12
C ILE A 92 -2.23 -11.64 -29.47
N ASP A 93 -2.43 -12.64 -30.32
CA ASP A 93 -3.70 -13.34 -30.52
C ASP A 93 -3.45 -14.84 -30.44
N ILE A 94 -4.49 -15.62 -30.14
CA ILE A 94 -4.47 -17.07 -30.31
C ILE A 94 -4.18 -17.44 -31.77
N ALA A 95 -3.34 -18.45 -32.00
CA ALA A 95 -2.89 -18.84 -33.34
C ALA A 95 -4.03 -19.33 -34.26
N THR A 96 -5.14 -19.76 -33.68
CA THR A 96 -6.36 -20.18 -34.39
C THR A 96 -7.25 -19.02 -34.82
N ALA A 97 -6.95 -17.78 -34.39
CA ALA A 97 -7.75 -16.62 -34.74
C ALA A 97 -7.72 -16.34 -36.25
N LYS A 98 -8.85 -15.89 -36.79
CA LYS A 98 -8.94 -15.44 -38.19
C LYS A 98 -8.41 -14.02 -38.31
N THR A 99 -8.88 -13.15 -37.42
CA THR A 99 -8.46 -11.74 -37.37
C THR A 99 -8.00 -11.31 -35.99
N GLY A 100 -8.44 -12.00 -34.93
CA GLY A 100 -8.13 -11.66 -33.54
C GLY A 100 -9.00 -10.57 -32.92
N ILE A 101 -9.73 -9.79 -33.73
CA ILE A 101 -10.43 -8.60 -33.25
C ILE A 101 -11.78 -8.91 -32.60
N THR A 102 -12.40 -10.06 -32.84
CA THR A 102 -13.73 -10.32 -32.26
C THR A 102 -13.65 -10.55 -30.75
N ALA A 103 -14.73 -10.27 -30.02
CA ALA A 103 -14.77 -10.53 -28.57
C ALA A 103 -14.53 -12.01 -28.24
N ALA A 104 -14.95 -12.92 -29.13
CA ALA A 104 -14.71 -14.35 -29.00
C ALA A 104 -13.23 -14.71 -29.16
N GLU A 105 -12.54 -14.20 -30.20
CA GLU A 105 -11.11 -14.46 -30.41
C GLU A 105 -10.25 -13.86 -29.29
N ARG A 106 -10.60 -12.65 -28.80
CA ARG A 106 -9.91 -12.03 -27.66
C ARG A 106 -10.15 -12.80 -26.36
N SER A 107 -11.38 -13.28 -26.12
CA SER A 107 -11.70 -14.16 -25.00
C SER A 107 -10.89 -15.47 -25.04
N GLU A 108 -10.78 -16.10 -26.21
CA GLU A 108 -9.97 -17.32 -26.38
C GLU A 108 -8.48 -17.07 -26.11
N THR A 109 -7.94 -15.97 -26.64
CA THR A 109 -6.56 -15.53 -26.38
C THR A 109 -6.30 -15.34 -24.88
N ILE A 110 -7.19 -14.62 -24.18
CA ILE A 110 -7.08 -14.34 -22.75
C ILE A 110 -7.19 -15.63 -21.92
N ARG A 111 -8.13 -16.52 -22.23
CA ARG A 111 -8.24 -17.82 -21.53
C ARG A 111 -7.03 -18.72 -21.79
N ARG A 112 -6.43 -18.68 -22.98
CA ARG A 112 -5.19 -19.44 -23.21
C ARG A 112 -4.02 -18.89 -22.40
N LEU A 113 -3.95 -17.58 -22.18
CA LEU A 113 -2.92 -16.98 -21.31
C LEU A 113 -2.98 -17.48 -19.87
N THR A 114 -4.15 -17.89 -19.38
CA THR A 114 -4.31 -18.40 -18.01
C THR A 114 -3.81 -19.83 -17.83
N ASP A 115 -3.61 -20.56 -18.93
CA ASP A 115 -3.10 -21.93 -18.90
C ASP A 115 -1.59 -21.95 -18.66
N SER A 116 -1.15 -22.68 -17.62
CA SER A 116 0.26 -22.86 -17.27
C SER A 116 1.03 -23.61 -18.35
N GLU A 117 0.35 -24.46 -19.12
CA GLU A 117 0.93 -25.29 -20.18
C GLU A 117 0.91 -24.59 -21.54
N ALA A 118 0.37 -23.36 -21.64
CA ALA A 118 0.44 -22.62 -22.90
C ALA A 118 1.90 -22.33 -23.29
N THR A 119 2.18 -22.45 -24.57
CA THR A 119 3.50 -22.21 -25.15
C THR A 119 3.43 -21.04 -26.13
N GLN A 120 4.59 -20.58 -26.58
CA GLN A 120 4.66 -19.46 -27.52
C GLN A 120 3.94 -19.75 -28.86
N GLU A 121 3.84 -21.03 -29.26
CA GLU A 121 3.25 -21.50 -30.52
C GLU A 121 1.72 -21.42 -30.52
N ASP A 122 1.10 -21.35 -29.33
CA ASP A 122 -0.33 -21.11 -29.20
C ASP A 122 -0.73 -19.69 -29.62
N PHE A 123 0.25 -18.79 -29.81
CA PHE A 123 0.01 -17.38 -30.06
C PHE A 123 0.76 -16.85 -31.28
N VAL A 124 0.15 -15.88 -31.96
CA VAL A 124 0.76 -15.10 -33.04
C VAL A 124 1.06 -13.68 -32.57
N ARG A 125 2.02 -13.03 -33.24
CA ARG A 125 2.50 -11.66 -32.94
C ARG A 125 2.64 -10.89 -34.27
N PRO A 126 2.20 -9.62 -34.36
CA PRO A 126 1.38 -8.91 -33.38
C PRO A 126 -0.06 -9.48 -33.33
N GLY A 127 -0.81 -9.12 -32.29
CA GLY A 127 -2.25 -9.40 -32.19
C GLY A 127 -3.04 -8.25 -31.56
N HIS A 128 -4.20 -8.55 -30.96
CA HIS A 128 -5.16 -7.55 -30.49
C HIS A 128 -5.41 -7.58 -28.98
N VAL A 129 -4.81 -8.53 -28.26
CA VAL A 129 -4.74 -8.52 -26.80
C VAL A 129 -3.37 -7.99 -26.38
N TYR A 130 -3.36 -7.00 -25.49
CA TYR A 130 -2.15 -6.28 -25.07
C TYR A 130 -1.73 -6.71 -23.66
N PRO A 131 -0.69 -7.54 -23.51
CA PRO A 131 -0.22 -7.91 -22.19
C PRO A 131 0.49 -6.74 -21.50
N LEU A 132 0.16 -6.52 -20.24
CA LEU A 132 0.81 -5.58 -19.34
C LEU A 132 1.59 -6.35 -18.29
N LEU A 133 2.89 -6.07 -18.17
CA LEU A 133 3.73 -6.71 -17.16
C LEU A 133 3.49 -6.05 -15.79
N ALA A 134 2.83 -6.78 -14.90
CA ALA A 134 2.61 -6.38 -13.52
C ALA A 134 3.89 -6.57 -12.68
N LYS A 135 4.06 -5.75 -11.65
CA LYS A 135 5.09 -5.97 -10.63
C LYS A 135 4.72 -7.14 -9.74
N GLU A 136 5.69 -8.03 -9.50
CA GLU A 136 5.54 -9.07 -8.49
C GLU A 136 5.34 -8.44 -7.10
N GLY A 137 4.26 -8.83 -6.42
CA GLY A 137 3.77 -8.17 -5.20
C GLY A 137 2.57 -7.25 -5.43
N GLY A 138 2.19 -6.99 -6.69
CA GLY A 138 0.95 -6.32 -7.04
C GLY A 138 0.86 -4.90 -6.51
N VAL A 139 -0.31 -4.50 -6.00
CA VAL A 139 -0.59 -3.12 -5.59
C VAL A 139 0.28 -2.64 -4.42
N LEU A 140 0.90 -3.57 -3.69
CA LEU A 140 1.87 -3.26 -2.66
C LEU A 140 3.19 -2.71 -3.23
N ARG A 141 3.55 -3.07 -4.47
CA ARG A 141 4.71 -2.52 -5.20
C ARG A 141 4.39 -1.30 -6.04
N ARG A 142 3.25 -1.33 -6.73
CA ARG A 142 2.82 -0.28 -7.66
C ARG A 142 1.31 -0.17 -7.60
N ALA A 143 0.82 0.98 -7.14
CA ALA A 143 -0.61 1.27 -7.02
C ALA A 143 -1.25 1.59 -8.39
N GLY A 144 -1.37 0.60 -9.28
CA GLY A 144 -1.98 0.76 -10.60
C GLY A 144 -3.01 -0.33 -10.92
N HIS A 145 -3.87 -0.08 -11.92
CA HIS A 145 -4.91 -1.02 -12.36
C HIS A 145 -4.32 -2.35 -12.85
N THR A 146 -3.14 -2.29 -13.50
CA THR A 146 -2.39 -3.48 -13.92
C THR A 146 -2.17 -4.44 -12.74
N GLU A 147 -1.64 -3.93 -11.64
CA GLU A 147 -1.39 -4.70 -10.42
C GLU A 147 -2.69 -5.12 -9.72
N ALA A 148 -3.70 -4.25 -9.68
CA ALA A 148 -4.99 -4.56 -9.07
C ALA A 148 -5.68 -5.77 -9.75
N ALA A 149 -5.63 -5.85 -11.08
CA ALA A 149 -6.22 -6.95 -11.83
C ALA A 149 -5.58 -8.32 -11.49
N ILE A 150 -4.27 -8.36 -11.28
CA ILE A 150 -3.54 -9.56 -10.84
C ILE A 150 -3.93 -9.95 -9.42
N ASP A 151 -3.91 -8.97 -8.51
CA ASP A 151 -4.18 -9.22 -7.10
C ASP A 151 -5.59 -9.73 -6.88
N LEU A 152 -6.59 -9.11 -7.51
CA LEU A 152 -7.97 -9.55 -7.43
C LEU A 152 -8.16 -10.97 -7.96
N SER A 153 -7.52 -11.31 -9.09
CA SER A 153 -7.58 -12.67 -9.65
C SER A 153 -6.96 -13.69 -8.69
N ARG A 154 -5.80 -13.39 -8.09
CA ARG A 154 -5.15 -14.24 -7.09
C ARG A 154 -5.98 -14.39 -5.81
N MET A 155 -6.51 -13.29 -5.28
CA MET A 155 -7.34 -13.29 -4.08
C MET A 155 -8.63 -14.08 -4.29
N ALA A 156 -9.14 -14.14 -5.51
CA ALA A 156 -10.28 -14.97 -5.92
C ALA A 156 -9.92 -16.47 -6.10
N GLY A 157 -8.65 -16.85 -5.91
CA GLY A 157 -8.18 -18.23 -6.10
C GLY A 157 -8.07 -18.65 -7.56
N LEU A 158 -7.99 -17.70 -8.50
CA LEU A 158 -7.92 -17.93 -9.94
C LEU A 158 -6.49 -17.74 -10.46
N ALA A 159 -6.25 -18.14 -11.71
CA ALA A 159 -4.99 -17.87 -12.38
C ALA A 159 -4.63 -16.37 -12.33
N PRO A 160 -3.35 -16.00 -12.11
CA PRO A 160 -2.93 -14.60 -11.94
C PRO A 160 -2.82 -13.89 -13.30
N VAL A 161 -3.95 -13.78 -13.98
CA VAL A 161 -4.13 -13.09 -15.25
C VAL A 161 -5.41 -12.29 -15.14
N GLY A 162 -5.33 -10.97 -15.26
CA GLY A 162 -6.48 -10.08 -15.09
C GLY A 162 -6.74 -9.28 -16.36
N VAL A 163 -8.00 -9.14 -16.75
CA VAL A 163 -8.41 -8.27 -17.85
C VAL A 163 -8.70 -6.88 -17.31
N LEU A 164 -8.27 -5.84 -18.02
CA LEU A 164 -8.59 -4.46 -17.70
C LEU A 164 -8.86 -3.63 -18.96
N CYS A 165 -9.70 -2.61 -18.81
CA CYS A 165 -10.03 -1.64 -19.86
C CYS A 165 -10.54 -0.37 -19.20
N GLU A 166 -9.96 0.78 -19.56
CA GLU A 166 -10.38 2.08 -19.05
C GLU A 166 -11.83 2.39 -19.49
N VAL A 167 -12.58 3.07 -18.63
CA VAL A 167 -13.95 3.50 -18.92
C VAL A 167 -13.96 4.96 -19.35
N LEU A 168 -14.36 5.20 -20.60
CA LEU A 168 -14.56 6.54 -21.15
C LEU A 168 -16.03 6.98 -21.02
N ASN A 169 -16.26 8.28 -20.83
CA ASN A 169 -17.57 8.91 -20.89
C ASN A 169 -18.04 9.13 -22.34
N GLU A 170 -19.28 9.56 -22.52
CA GLU A 170 -19.91 9.73 -23.85
C GLU A 170 -19.11 10.63 -24.81
N THR A 171 -18.37 11.62 -24.30
CA THR A 171 -17.55 12.51 -25.13
C THR A 171 -16.18 11.93 -25.48
N GLY A 172 -15.85 10.74 -24.97
CA GLY A 172 -14.56 10.07 -25.16
C GLY A 172 -13.47 10.54 -24.20
N ASP A 173 -13.81 11.33 -23.18
CA ASP A 173 -12.91 11.67 -22.08
C ASP A 173 -13.06 10.60 -20.97
N ARG A 174 -12.22 10.64 -19.95
CA ARG A 174 -12.24 9.72 -18.81
C ARG A 174 -13.58 9.82 -18.07
N ALA A 175 -14.16 8.67 -17.72
CA ALA A 175 -15.37 8.64 -16.92
C ALA A 175 -15.10 9.24 -15.53
N SER A 176 -15.93 10.20 -15.13
CA SER A 176 -15.85 10.77 -13.78
C SER A 176 -16.29 9.73 -12.74
N ARG A 177 -15.94 9.95 -11.47
CA ARG A 177 -16.42 9.10 -10.36
C ARG A 177 -17.95 8.98 -10.31
N ASP A 178 -18.67 10.06 -10.65
CA ASP A 178 -20.13 10.04 -10.72
C ASP A 178 -20.64 9.22 -11.93
N ASP A 179 -19.93 9.23 -13.05
CA ASP A 179 -20.23 8.36 -14.20
C ASP A 179 -20.04 6.89 -13.83
N LEU A 180 -18.91 6.56 -13.19
CA LEU A 180 -18.58 5.21 -12.74
C LEU A 180 -19.57 4.70 -11.69
N ALA A 181 -20.00 5.54 -10.75
CA ALA A 181 -21.03 5.20 -9.77
C ALA A 181 -22.38 4.89 -10.43
N ARG A 182 -22.78 5.69 -11.44
CA ARG A 182 -24.01 5.44 -12.21
C ARG A 182 -23.91 4.13 -13.00
N LEU A 183 -22.77 3.88 -13.63
CA LEU A 183 -22.50 2.67 -14.41
C LEU A 183 -22.50 1.41 -13.53
N ALA A 184 -21.84 1.48 -12.37
CA ALA A 184 -21.86 0.42 -11.37
C ALA A 184 -23.29 0.09 -10.94
N LYS A 185 -24.10 1.10 -10.63
CA LYS A 185 -25.51 0.89 -10.26
C LYS A 185 -26.36 0.33 -11.42
N GLN A 186 -26.15 0.82 -12.63
CA GLN A 186 -26.92 0.40 -13.82
C GLN A 186 -26.68 -1.06 -14.17
N HIS A 187 -25.46 -1.55 -13.99
CA HIS A 187 -25.04 -2.90 -14.35
C HIS A 187 -24.81 -3.81 -13.12
N ASP A 188 -25.18 -3.36 -11.93
CA ASP A 188 -24.98 -4.05 -10.64
C ASP A 188 -23.51 -4.50 -10.42
N LEU A 189 -22.55 -3.65 -10.79
CA LEU A 189 -21.12 -3.91 -10.63
C LEU A 189 -20.64 -3.46 -9.26
N LYS A 190 -19.68 -4.21 -8.70
CA LYS A 190 -18.93 -3.75 -7.53
C LYS A 190 -17.95 -2.66 -7.93
N ILE A 191 -17.74 -1.68 -7.06
CA ILE A 191 -16.75 -0.62 -7.25
C ILE A 191 -15.85 -0.49 -6.02
N ILE A 192 -14.54 -0.53 -6.25
CA ILE A 192 -13.52 -0.43 -5.18
C ILE A 192 -12.42 0.55 -5.59
N SER A 193 -11.59 0.97 -4.63
CA SER A 193 -10.38 1.75 -4.91
C SER A 193 -9.11 0.94 -4.71
N ILE A 194 -8.05 1.28 -5.44
CA ILE A 194 -6.71 0.71 -5.24
C ILE A 194 -6.23 0.96 -3.81
N GLU A 195 -6.53 2.13 -3.24
CA GLU A 195 -6.20 2.45 -1.84
C GLU A 195 -6.83 1.47 -0.86
N HIS A 196 -8.13 1.14 -1.03
CA HIS A 196 -8.80 0.15 -0.20
C HIS A 196 -8.22 -1.26 -0.41
N LEU A 197 -7.84 -1.62 -1.64
CA LEU A 197 -7.21 -2.90 -1.94
C LEU A 197 -5.85 -3.03 -1.25
N ILE A 198 -5.00 -1.99 -1.31
CA ILE A 198 -3.71 -1.94 -0.60
C ILE A 198 -3.94 -2.09 0.91
N ALA A 199 -4.87 -1.31 1.47
CA ALA A 199 -5.18 -1.36 2.89
C ALA A 199 -5.65 -2.76 3.31
N HIS A 200 -6.51 -3.40 2.51
CA HIS A 200 -7.00 -4.75 2.78
C HIS A 200 -5.88 -5.79 2.73
N ARG A 201 -5.07 -5.81 1.66
CA ARG A 201 -3.95 -6.78 1.53
C ARG A 201 -2.95 -6.65 2.68
N ARG A 202 -2.64 -5.43 3.13
CA ARG A 202 -1.74 -5.19 4.26
C ARG A 202 -2.26 -5.73 5.60
N VAL A 203 -3.56 -5.97 5.74
CA VAL A 203 -4.16 -6.51 6.98
C VAL A 203 -4.47 -8.00 6.88
N SER A 204 -4.80 -8.50 5.69
CA SER A 204 -5.19 -9.90 5.47
C SER A 204 -4.01 -10.83 5.15
N GLU A 205 -2.91 -10.31 4.61
CA GLU A 205 -1.74 -11.11 4.23
C GLU A 205 -0.61 -11.02 5.26
N LYS A 206 0.12 -12.12 5.44
CA LYS A 206 1.40 -12.12 6.16
C LYS A 206 2.48 -11.59 5.23
N LEU A 207 2.91 -10.35 5.48
CA LEU A 207 3.91 -9.63 4.69
C LEU A 207 5.27 -9.52 5.40
N VAL A 208 5.36 -9.90 6.67
CA VAL A 208 6.59 -9.80 7.46
C VAL A 208 7.08 -11.17 7.93
N SER A 209 8.40 -11.35 7.91
CA SER A 209 9.11 -12.51 8.47
C SER A 209 10.31 -12.04 9.28
N ARG A 210 10.70 -12.79 10.32
CA ARG A 210 11.92 -12.52 11.09
C ARG A 210 13.13 -12.92 10.24
N ALA A 211 13.99 -11.96 9.94
CA ALA A 211 15.23 -12.17 9.19
C ALA A 211 16.41 -12.52 10.11
N ALA A 212 16.49 -11.88 11.28
CA ALA A 212 17.55 -12.13 12.27
C ALA A 212 17.08 -11.80 13.69
N THR A 213 17.69 -12.44 14.70
CA THR A 213 17.52 -12.11 16.11
C THR A 213 18.87 -12.14 16.85
N SER A 214 19.02 -11.33 17.89
CA SER A 214 20.18 -11.34 18.79
C SER A 214 19.83 -10.74 20.15
N GLU A 215 20.59 -11.08 21.18
CA GLU A 215 20.66 -10.27 22.40
C GLU A 215 21.34 -8.93 22.09
N LEU A 216 20.82 -7.85 22.68
CA LEU A 216 21.28 -6.49 22.52
C LEU A 216 21.39 -5.82 23.90
N PRO A 217 22.56 -5.93 24.57
CA PRO A 217 22.81 -5.18 25.79
C PRO A 217 22.91 -3.68 25.48
N THR A 218 22.14 -2.87 26.19
CA THR A 218 22.12 -1.41 26.03
C THR A 218 22.30 -0.73 27.38
N ARG A 219 22.54 0.60 27.37
CA ARG A 219 22.51 1.40 28.60
C ARG A 219 21.15 1.40 29.32
N TYR A 220 20.09 0.96 28.64
CA TYR A 220 18.75 0.85 29.19
C TYR A 220 18.46 -0.55 29.75
N GLY A 221 19.35 -1.52 29.54
CA GLY A 221 19.16 -2.92 29.93
C GLY A 221 19.34 -3.87 28.75
N ASP A 222 19.09 -5.15 29.01
CA ASP A 222 19.27 -6.24 28.05
C ASP A 222 17.98 -6.46 27.25
N PHE A 223 18.03 -6.12 25.96
CA PHE A 223 16.93 -6.32 25.03
C PHE A 223 17.20 -7.50 24.10
N GLU A 224 16.15 -8.05 23.50
CA GLU A 224 16.26 -8.79 22.25
C GLU A 224 16.05 -7.81 21.09
N ILE A 225 16.89 -7.91 20.06
CA ILE A 225 16.67 -7.22 18.78
C ILE A 225 16.24 -8.23 17.73
N ILE A 226 15.16 -7.93 17.02
CA ILE A 226 14.63 -8.73 15.93
C ILE A 226 14.57 -7.85 14.68
N VAL A 227 15.24 -8.27 13.62
CA VAL A 227 15.15 -7.64 12.30
C VAL A 227 14.09 -8.38 11.48
N TYR A 228 13.18 -7.63 10.86
CA TYR A 228 12.16 -8.16 9.97
C TYR A 228 12.50 -7.83 8.52
N GLU A 229 12.22 -8.77 7.63
CA GLU A 229 12.09 -8.50 6.21
C GLU A 229 10.60 -8.27 5.86
N VAL A 230 10.35 -7.47 4.83
CA VAL A 230 8.99 -7.18 4.35
C VAL A 230 8.89 -7.66 2.91
N ASN A 231 7.96 -8.58 2.66
CA ASN A 231 7.70 -9.09 1.32
C ASN A 231 7.46 -7.93 0.36
N TYR A 232 8.15 -7.96 -0.78
CA TYR A 232 8.04 -6.96 -1.82
C TYR A 232 8.49 -5.55 -1.38
N GLU A 233 9.25 -5.38 -0.31
CA GLU A 233 9.82 -4.08 0.07
C GLU A 233 11.30 -4.27 0.47
N ALA A 234 12.15 -3.26 0.26
CA ALA A 234 13.57 -3.37 0.58
C ALA A 234 13.89 -2.93 2.02
N GLN A 235 12.87 -2.55 2.80
CA GLN A 235 13.05 -2.02 4.13
C GLN A 235 13.15 -3.14 5.16
N GLU A 236 13.93 -2.89 6.22
CA GLU A 236 14.14 -3.80 7.34
C GLU A 236 13.66 -3.16 8.65
N PRO A 237 12.39 -3.31 9.02
CA PRO A 237 11.90 -2.89 10.33
C PRO A 237 12.55 -3.68 11.46
N ILE A 238 12.63 -3.05 12.63
CA ILE A 238 13.27 -3.65 13.80
C ILE A 238 12.29 -3.65 14.97
N ALA A 239 12.24 -4.75 15.72
CA ALA A 239 11.65 -4.80 17.05
C ALA A 239 12.76 -4.88 18.10
N ILE A 240 12.67 -4.05 19.13
CA ILE A 240 13.54 -4.07 20.31
C ILE A 240 12.65 -4.46 21.49
N VAL A 241 12.84 -5.65 22.02
CA VAL A 241 11.93 -6.33 22.97
C VAL A 241 12.60 -6.45 24.34
N PHE A 242 11.85 -6.15 25.40
CA PHE A 242 12.29 -6.31 26.78
C PHE A 242 11.32 -7.22 27.53
N GLY A 243 11.87 -8.25 28.19
CA GLY A 243 11.10 -9.23 28.96
C GLY A 243 10.22 -10.16 28.12
N ASP A 244 9.43 -10.99 28.79
CA ASP A 244 8.48 -11.90 28.15
C ASP A 244 7.17 -11.17 27.84
N LEU A 245 6.95 -10.90 26.55
CA LEU A 245 5.75 -10.24 26.03
C LEU A 245 4.47 -11.06 26.20
N THR A 246 4.56 -12.38 26.37
CA THR A 246 3.42 -13.30 26.45
C THR A 246 3.02 -13.66 27.88
N ALA A 247 3.84 -13.27 28.87
CA ALA A 247 3.55 -13.52 30.28
C ALA A 247 2.17 -12.98 30.71
N PRO A 248 1.48 -13.60 31.68
CA PRO A 248 0.24 -13.04 32.21
C PRO A 248 0.48 -11.71 32.95
N GLY A 249 -0.50 -10.81 32.96
CA GLY A 249 -0.45 -9.56 33.71
C GLY A 249 -0.82 -8.33 32.88
N THR A 250 -0.29 -7.16 33.27
CA THR A 250 -0.54 -5.90 32.57
C THR A 250 -0.05 -5.97 31.12
N PRO A 251 -0.86 -5.55 30.12
CA PRO A 251 -0.45 -5.57 28.72
C PRO A 251 0.87 -4.82 28.47
N PRO A 252 1.73 -5.32 27.56
CA PRO A 252 3.05 -4.73 27.31
C PRO A 252 2.98 -3.26 26.87
N LEU A 253 3.97 -2.47 27.30
CA LEU A 253 4.14 -1.11 26.81
C LEU A 253 4.83 -1.13 25.46
N VAL A 254 4.19 -0.55 24.46
CA VAL A 254 4.64 -0.59 23.07
C VAL A 254 4.87 0.82 22.54
N ARG A 255 5.99 1.01 21.85
CA ARG A 255 6.30 2.24 21.13
C ARG A 255 6.42 2.00 19.63
N MET A 256 5.55 2.62 18.85
CA MET A 256 5.71 2.74 17.39
C MET A 256 6.57 3.95 17.04
N HIS A 257 7.85 3.72 16.77
CA HIS A 257 8.83 4.74 16.42
C HIS A 257 9.10 4.77 14.93
N SER A 258 8.94 5.93 14.31
CA SER A 258 9.37 6.14 12.92
C SER A 258 10.79 6.66 12.94
N SER A 259 11.68 6.03 12.16
CA SER A 259 13.09 6.40 12.07
C SER A 259 13.28 7.88 11.79
N CYS A 260 14.24 8.49 12.48
CA CYS A 260 14.62 9.88 12.29
C CYS A 260 16.14 10.00 12.45
N PHE A 261 16.91 9.78 11.37
CA PHE A 261 18.37 9.86 11.37
C PHE A 261 18.89 11.10 12.10
N THR A 262 18.33 12.28 11.79
CA THR A 262 18.77 13.53 12.40
C THR A 262 18.48 13.59 13.91
N GLY A 263 17.36 13.04 14.38
CA GLY A 263 16.98 13.07 15.78
C GLY A 263 17.60 11.92 16.58
N ASP A 264 17.50 10.72 16.06
CA ASP A 264 17.83 9.46 16.72
C ASP A 264 19.35 9.24 16.79
N LEU A 265 20.10 9.52 15.71
CA LEU A 265 21.54 9.24 15.66
C LEU A 265 22.40 10.44 16.07
N ILE A 266 22.09 11.64 15.56
CA ILE A 266 22.91 12.84 15.76
C ILE A 266 22.27 13.89 16.68
N GLN A 267 21.17 13.54 17.36
CA GLN A 267 20.55 14.35 18.42
C GLN A 267 20.19 15.79 18.01
N SER A 268 19.61 15.94 16.81
CA SER A 268 19.13 17.24 16.33
C SER A 268 18.10 17.85 17.28
N LEU A 269 18.35 19.10 17.68
CA LEU A 269 17.45 19.88 18.53
C LEU A 269 16.19 20.37 17.82
N ARG A 270 16.10 20.25 16.48
CA ARG A 270 14.93 20.70 15.68
C ARG A 270 13.69 19.82 15.86
N CYS A 271 13.85 18.61 16.37
CA CYS A 271 12.76 17.68 16.61
C CYS A 271 12.95 16.99 17.96
N ASP A 272 11.90 16.32 18.41
CA ASP A 272 11.85 15.58 19.67
C ASP A 272 12.02 14.06 19.48
N CYS A 273 12.39 13.60 18.27
CA CYS A 273 12.40 12.17 17.95
C CYS A 273 13.44 11.39 18.76
N GLY A 274 14.67 11.90 18.87
CA GLY A 274 15.74 11.23 19.62
C GLY A 274 15.41 11.11 21.11
N ASP A 275 14.89 12.18 21.70
CA ASP A 275 14.44 12.17 23.10
C ASP A 275 13.33 11.14 23.31
N GLN A 276 12.32 11.10 22.41
CA GLN A 276 11.26 10.09 22.49
C GLN A 276 11.77 8.66 22.30
N LEU A 277 12.77 8.42 21.46
CA LEU A 277 13.39 7.08 21.31
C LEU A 277 14.02 6.64 22.64
N HIS A 278 14.85 7.50 23.21
CA HIS A 278 15.58 7.23 24.45
C HIS A 278 14.65 7.08 25.66
N MET A 279 13.66 7.96 25.80
CA MET A 279 12.64 7.85 26.85
C MET A 279 11.82 6.57 26.72
N ALA A 280 11.47 6.17 25.49
CA ALA A 280 10.70 4.94 25.29
C ALA A 280 11.47 3.70 25.73
N LEU A 281 12.76 3.59 25.36
CA LEU A 281 13.61 2.46 25.78
C LEU A 281 13.76 2.39 27.31
N ASP A 282 13.98 3.53 27.96
CA ASP A 282 14.06 3.63 29.42
C ASP A 282 12.73 3.26 30.11
N MET A 283 11.60 3.77 29.63
CA MET A 283 10.28 3.44 30.17
C MET A 283 9.94 1.95 30.00
N ILE A 284 10.20 1.37 28.83
CA ILE A 284 9.98 -0.05 28.55
C ILE A 284 10.82 -0.93 29.49
N SER A 285 12.10 -0.58 29.66
CA SER A 285 12.99 -1.29 30.58
C SER A 285 12.51 -1.22 32.04
N ARG A 286 12.11 -0.04 32.52
CA ARG A 286 11.61 0.14 33.90
C ARG A 286 10.35 -0.65 34.19
N GLU A 287 9.48 -0.81 33.20
CA GLU A 287 8.31 -1.68 33.34
C GLU A 287 8.65 -3.17 33.31
N GLY A 288 9.82 -3.53 32.79
CA GLY A 288 10.29 -4.90 32.69
C GLY A 288 9.61 -5.72 31.58
N ARG A 289 8.71 -5.11 30.80
CA ARG A 289 7.94 -5.80 29.76
C ARG A 289 7.42 -4.83 28.69
N GLY A 290 7.95 -4.92 27.48
CA GLY A 290 7.51 -4.06 26.37
C GLY A 290 8.31 -4.21 25.10
N ALA A 291 7.91 -3.48 24.06
CA ALA A 291 8.57 -3.51 22.77
C ALA A 291 8.60 -2.14 22.09
N LEU A 292 9.73 -1.78 21.48
CA LEU A 292 9.83 -0.65 20.57
C LEU A 292 9.93 -1.17 19.14
N ILE A 293 8.99 -0.77 18.29
CA ILE A 293 9.01 -1.07 16.87
C ILE A 293 9.56 0.13 16.12
N TYR A 294 10.74 -0.04 15.53
CA TYR A 294 11.45 0.97 14.76
C TYR A 294 11.17 0.75 13.27
N LEU A 295 10.37 1.65 12.69
CA LEU A 295 9.95 1.60 11.29
C LEU A 295 10.81 2.54 10.44
N PRO A 296 11.39 2.09 9.30
CA PRO A 296 12.21 2.88 8.37
C PRO A 296 11.46 4.00 7.61
N GLN A 297 10.77 4.89 8.34
CA GLN A 297 9.85 5.90 7.82
C GLN A 297 10.38 7.33 7.99
N GLU A 298 11.59 7.56 7.49
CA GLU A 298 12.25 8.87 7.57
C GLU A 298 11.40 9.98 6.94
N GLY A 299 11.42 11.16 7.58
CA GLY A 299 10.69 12.33 7.09
C GLY A 299 9.17 12.16 7.10
N ARG A 300 8.61 11.18 7.84
CA ARG A 300 7.20 10.75 7.73
C ARG A 300 6.90 9.99 6.43
N GLY A 301 7.87 9.24 5.93
CA GLY A 301 7.75 8.39 4.75
C GLY A 301 8.26 9.03 3.44
N ILE A 302 8.66 10.31 3.45
CA ILE A 302 9.20 10.99 2.25
C ILE A 302 10.72 10.79 2.06
N GLY A 303 11.39 10.20 3.05
CA GLY A 303 12.83 9.95 3.02
C GLY A 303 13.68 11.15 3.45
N LEU A 304 14.97 10.89 3.69
CA LEU A 304 15.91 11.86 4.27
C LEU A 304 16.11 13.09 3.37
N ALA A 305 16.33 12.89 2.07
CA ALA A 305 16.59 13.99 1.15
C ALA A 305 15.41 14.97 1.09
N GLN A 306 14.17 14.47 1.00
CA GLN A 306 12.98 15.33 0.97
C GLN A 306 12.73 16.01 2.32
N LYS A 307 13.01 15.33 3.43
CA LYS A 307 12.98 15.96 4.76
C LYS A 307 13.94 17.15 4.85
N ILE A 308 15.18 17.02 4.36
CA ILE A 308 16.14 18.13 4.37
C ILE A 308 15.69 19.27 3.44
N ARG A 309 15.08 18.96 2.30
CA ARG A 309 14.42 19.99 1.46
C ARG A 309 13.29 20.70 2.20
N ALA A 310 12.47 19.97 2.95
CA ALA A 310 11.41 20.55 3.77
C ALA A 310 11.97 21.45 4.87
N TYR A 311 13.10 21.08 5.50
CA TYR A 311 13.81 21.97 6.43
C TYR A 311 14.28 23.25 5.76
N ALA A 312 14.84 23.18 4.55
CA ALA A 312 15.26 24.38 3.82
C ALA A 312 14.09 25.33 3.48
N LEU A 313 12.86 24.79 3.33
CA LEU A 313 11.65 25.61 3.18
C LEU A 313 11.18 26.18 4.53
N GLN A 314 11.31 25.41 5.61
CA GLN A 314 10.98 25.89 6.96
C GLN A 314 11.91 27.00 7.43
N ASP A 315 13.19 26.92 7.08
CA ASP A 315 14.18 27.99 7.31
C ASP A 315 13.80 29.30 6.60
N LYS A 316 12.94 29.22 5.56
CA LYS A 316 12.35 30.37 4.85
C LYS A 316 10.98 30.79 5.39
N GLY A 317 10.53 30.21 6.50
CA GLY A 317 9.33 30.63 7.22
C GLY A 317 8.14 29.68 7.13
N MET A 318 8.16 28.67 6.26
CA MET A 318 7.07 27.67 6.20
C MET A 318 7.02 26.81 7.47
N ASP A 319 5.85 26.27 7.81
CA ASP A 319 5.79 25.17 8.78
C ASP A 319 5.99 23.79 8.15
N THR A 320 5.94 22.73 8.97
CA THR A 320 6.16 21.36 8.50
C THR A 320 5.09 20.86 7.52
N VAL A 321 3.83 21.25 7.70
CA VAL A 321 2.71 20.86 6.83
C VAL A 321 2.82 21.59 5.49
N GLU A 322 3.02 22.90 5.54
CA GLU A 322 3.19 23.76 4.36
C GLU A 322 4.38 23.33 3.51
N ALA A 323 5.53 23.06 4.14
CA ALA A 323 6.73 22.59 3.44
C ALA A 323 6.51 21.26 2.73
N ASN A 324 5.78 20.31 3.34
CA ASN A 324 5.47 19.03 2.69
C ASN A 324 4.52 19.20 1.50
N HIS A 325 3.46 20.01 1.66
CA HIS A 325 2.55 20.31 0.55
C HIS A 325 3.24 21.04 -0.60
N ALA A 326 4.14 21.99 -0.29
CA ALA A 326 4.93 22.69 -1.30
C ALA A 326 5.88 21.74 -2.08
N LEU A 327 6.29 20.64 -1.47
CA LEU A 327 7.08 19.58 -2.10
C LEU A 327 6.21 18.50 -2.80
N GLY A 328 4.88 18.65 -2.80
CA GLY A 328 3.96 17.71 -3.42
C GLY A 328 3.62 16.48 -2.58
N PHE A 329 3.89 16.49 -1.27
CA PHE A 329 3.61 15.36 -0.37
C PHE A 329 2.43 15.62 0.57
N LYS A 330 1.75 14.55 1.00
CA LYS A 330 0.79 14.63 2.13
C LYS A 330 1.55 14.97 3.42
N ALA A 331 0.85 15.57 4.38
CA ALA A 331 1.43 15.95 5.68
C ALA A 331 1.99 14.76 6.50
N ASP A 332 1.49 13.54 6.24
CA ASP A 332 1.93 12.29 6.84
C ASP A 332 1.69 11.13 5.86
N MET A 333 2.76 10.45 5.43
CA MET A 333 2.71 9.30 4.52
C MET A 333 2.98 7.97 5.24
N ARG A 334 3.01 7.97 6.57
CA ARG A 334 3.36 6.78 7.35
C ARG A 334 2.26 5.73 7.30
N ASP A 335 2.66 4.49 7.09
CA ASP A 335 1.81 3.31 7.19
C ASP A 335 2.21 2.46 8.40
N TYR A 336 1.26 2.16 9.28
CA TYR A 336 1.52 1.34 10.47
C TYR A 336 1.21 -0.15 10.26
N GLY A 337 0.73 -0.58 9.08
CA GLY A 337 0.35 -1.97 8.80
C GLY A 337 1.48 -2.98 9.05
N VAL A 338 2.68 -2.68 8.57
CA VAL A 338 3.89 -3.49 8.84
C VAL A 338 4.16 -3.59 10.35
N GLY A 339 4.04 -2.47 11.07
CA GLY A 339 4.20 -2.42 12.51
C GLY A 339 3.18 -3.28 13.26
N LEU A 340 1.93 -3.28 12.82
CA LEU A 340 0.86 -4.10 13.40
C LEU A 340 1.12 -5.60 13.18
N GLN A 341 1.61 -5.98 12.00
CA GLN A 341 2.00 -7.37 11.73
C GLN A 341 3.17 -7.83 12.61
N ILE A 342 4.16 -6.96 12.83
CA ILE A 342 5.26 -7.24 13.76
C ILE A 342 4.73 -7.48 15.17
N LEU A 343 3.82 -6.63 15.68
CA LEU A 343 3.22 -6.85 17.00
C LEU A 343 2.45 -8.17 17.09
N LYS A 344 1.76 -8.57 16.02
CA LYS A 344 1.09 -9.89 15.94
C LYS A 344 2.09 -11.04 15.93
N ASP A 345 3.19 -10.92 15.21
CA ASP A 345 4.29 -11.89 15.20
C ASP A 345 4.98 -12.00 16.58
N LEU A 346 5.02 -10.92 17.35
CA LEU A 346 5.45 -10.91 18.75
C LEU A 346 4.41 -11.55 19.71
N GLY A 347 3.27 -12.02 19.20
CA GLY A 347 2.23 -12.69 19.98
C GLY A 347 1.31 -11.74 20.76
N LEU A 348 1.27 -10.45 20.40
CA LEU A 348 0.49 -9.46 21.12
C LEU A 348 -0.95 -9.37 20.60
N SER A 349 -1.90 -9.30 21.54
CA SER A 349 -3.33 -9.03 21.27
C SER A 349 -3.85 -7.79 22.01
N GLU A 350 -3.16 -7.35 23.07
CA GLU A 350 -3.44 -6.12 23.81
C GLU A 350 -2.14 -5.37 24.09
N VAL A 351 -2.15 -4.04 23.92
CA VAL A 351 -0.98 -3.20 24.14
C VAL A 351 -1.35 -1.88 24.82
N ARG A 352 -0.42 -1.34 25.60
CA ARG A 352 -0.44 0.06 26.04
C ARG A 352 0.45 0.86 25.11
N LEU A 353 -0.11 1.80 24.37
CA LEU A 353 0.63 2.50 23.31
C LEU A 353 1.27 3.79 23.84
N LEU A 354 2.60 3.87 23.75
CA LEU A 354 3.39 5.03 24.15
C LEU A 354 3.37 6.12 23.06
N THR A 355 2.40 7.02 23.12
CA THR A 355 2.13 8.03 22.08
C THR A 355 1.40 9.28 22.61
N ASN A 356 1.72 10.43 22.02
CA ASN A 356 0.98 11.68 22.20
C ASN A 356 -0.05 11.94 21.08
N ASN A 357 -0.12 11.06 20.08
CA ASN A 357 -0.99 11.24 18.92
C ASN A 357 -2.23 10.33 19.02
N PRO A 358 -3.43 10.89 19.27
CA PRO A 358 -4.67 10.12 19.39
C PRO A 358 -5.11 9.47 18.06
N LYS A 359 -4.65 9.99 16.90
CA LYS A 359 -4.91 9.35 15.59
C LYS A 359 -4.17 8.03 15.45
N LYS A 360 -2.98 7.87 16.07
CA LYS A 360 -2.27 6.58 16.09
C LYS A 360 -3.11 5.53 16.82
N THR A 361 -3.70 5.87 17.95
CA THR A 361 -4.58 5.00 18.73
C THR A 361 -5.79 4.54 17.91
N LYS A 362 -6.42 5.45 17.16
CA LYS A 362 -7.53 5.10 16.26
C LYS A 362 -7.10 4.21 15.09
N ALA A 363 -5.93 4.46 14.49
CA ALA A 363 -5.43 3.67 13.36
C ALA A 363 -5.15 2.19 13.73
N PHE A 364 -4.80 1.93 14.99
CA PHE A 364 -4.63 0.56 15.52
C PHE A 364 -5.96 -0.21 15.58
N ASN A 365 -7.04 0.46 15.99
CA ASN A 365 -8.34 -0.18 16.19
C ASN A 365 -9.15 -0.35 14.89
N LEU A 366 -8.73 0.26 13.78
CA LEU A 366 -9.50 0.32 12.53
C LEU A 366 -9.14 -0.77 11.50
N ARG A 367 -8.17 -1.66 11.79
CA ARG A 367 -7.45 -2.40 10.74
C ARG A 367 -7.55 -3.93 10.77
N GLY A 368 -8.57 -4.53 11.36
CA GLY A 368 -8.78 -5.99 11.25
C GLY A 368 -7.64 -6.86 11.80
N PHE A 369 -6.71 -6.27 12.53
CA PHE A 369 -5.76 -6.98 13.37
C PHE A 369 -6.44 -7.18 14.72
N ASP A 370 -6.46 -8.41 15.24
CA ASP A 370 -6.96 -8.75 16.58
C ASP A 370 -6.03 -8.19 17.69
N LEU A 371 -5.67 -6.91 17.58
CA LEU A 371 -4.79 -6.16 18.46
C LEU A 371 -5.55 -4.94 19.00
N LYS A 372 -5.71 -4.86 20.32
CA LYS A 372 -6.41 -3.77 21.00
C LYS A 372 -5.43 -2.84 21.70
N VAL A 373 -5.58 -1.55 21.50
CA VAL A 373 -4.90 -0.55 22.34
C VAL A 373 -5.75 -0.30 23.57
N VAL A 374 -5.31 -0.82 24.72
CA VAL A 374 -6.07 -0.75 25.99
C VAL A 374 -5.74 0.49 26.82
N ASP A 375 -4.62 1.14 26.53
CA ASP A 375 -4.20 2.38 27.18
C ASP A 375 -3.34 3.23 26.24
N GLN A 376 -3.38 4.54 26.42
CA GLN A 376 -2.51 5.50 25.73
C GLN A 376 -1.61 6.17 26.77
N VAL A 377 -0.34 5.78 26.79
CA VAL A 377 0.65 6.31 27.72
C VAL A 377 1.35 7.53 27.09
N PRO A 378 1.34 8.72 27.71
CA PRO A 378 2.03 9.89 27.19
C PRO A 378 3.56 9.73 27.20
N ILE A 379 4.23 10.40 26.27
CA ILE A 379 5.70 10.48 26.19
C ILE A 379 6.12 11.91 25.84
N VAL A 380 6.30 12.74 26.85
CA VAL A 380 6.56 14.18 26.66
C VAL A 380 8.01 14.48 27.00
N PRO A 381 8.88 14.70 26.00
CA PRO A 381 10.27 15.09 26.24
C PRO A 381 10.38 16.57 26.64
N PRO A 382 11.52 16.98 27.22
CA PRO A 382 11.82 18.38 27.48
C PRO A 382 11.80 19.23 26.20
N THR A 383 11.36 20.47 26.32
CA THR A 383 11.36 21.44 25.23
C THR A 383 12.70 22.17 25.15
N ASN A 384 13.03 22.68 23.97
CA ASN A 384 14.18 23.58 23.77
C ASN A 384 13.82 24.66 22.75
N GLU A 385 14.63 25.72 22.67
CA GLU A 385 14.37 26.89 21.82
C GLU A 385 14.19 26.56 20.33
N HIS A 386 14.76 25.46 19.84
CA HIS A 386 14.69 25.06 18.43
C HIS A 386 13.47 24.20 18.09
N ASN A 387 12.84 23.54 19.07
CA ASN A 387 11.71 22.63 18.83
C ASN A 387 10.34 23.17 19.25
N VAL A 388 10.26 24.34 19.92
CA VAL A 388 8.97 24.93 20.37
C VAL A 388 7.97 25.02 19.22
N ARG A 389 8.33 25.70 18.12
CA ARG A 389 7.46 25.89 16.95
C ARG A 389 7.01 24.57 16.33
N TYR A 390 7.90 23.57 16.33
CA TYR A 390 7.59 22.23 15.82
C TYR A 390 6.57 21.50 16.70
N LEU A 391 6.71 21.60 18.02
CA LEU A 391 5.79 21.00 18.99
C LEU A 391 4.42 21.72 18.99
N GLU A 392 4.40 23.05 18.85
CA GLU A 392 3.17 23.84 18.66
C GLU A 392 2.42 23.38 17.40
N THR A 393 3.13 23.23 16.28
CA THR A 393 2.55 22.76 15.02
C THR A 393 1.95 21.36 15.18
N LYS A 394 2.63 20.44 15.90
CA LYS A 394 2.08 19.11 16.22
C LYS A 394 0.78 19.19 17.01
N ARG A 395 0.72 20.07 18.00
CA ARG A 395 -0.47 20.28 18.83
C ARG A 395 -1.62 20.84 18.01
N GLU A 396 -1.39 21.96 17.32
CA GLU A 396 -2.44 22.78 16.68
C GLU A 396 -2.91 22.23 15.34
N LYS A 397 -1.98 21.78 14.49
CA LYS A 397 -2.31 21.33 13.13
C LYS A 397 -2.42 19.81 13.01
N MET A 398 -1.78 19.05 13.90
CA MET A 398 -1.74 17.58 13.80
C MET A 398 -2.55 16.86 14.88
N GLY A 399 -3.08 17.59 15.87
CA GLY A 399 -3.97 17.08 16.92
C GLY A 399 -3.25 16.25 17.99
N HIS A 400 -1.95 16.47 18.20
CA HIS A 400 -1.21 15.81 19.27
C HIS A 400 -1.62 16.38 20.64
N GLN A 401 -1.79 15.49 21.62
CA GLN A 401 -2.03 15.84 23.03
C GLN A 401 -0.68 16.13 23.69
N LEU A 402 -0.27 17.39 23.67
CA LEU A 402 0.94 17.89 24.33
C LEU A 402 0.54 18.95 25.37
N PRO A 403 1.24 19.04 26.51
CA PRO A 403 1.00 20.11 27.48
C PRO A 403 1.28 21.48 26.87
N PRO A 404 0.80 22.58 27.48
CA PRO A 404 1.21 23.93 27.12
C PRO A 404 2.74 24.04 27.17
N LEU A 405 3.33 24.56 26.10
CA LEU A 405 4.77 24.78 26.00
C LEU A 405 5.06 26.10 26.73
N SER A 406 5.86 26.03 27.80
CA SER A 406 6.27 27.17 28.63
C SER A 406 7.59 27.76 28.16
#